data_AF-A0A731NGN8-F1
#
_entry.id   AF-A0A731NGN8-F1
#
_cell.length_a   1.000
_cell.length_b   1.000
_cell.length_c   1.000
_cell.angle_alpha   90.00
_cell.angle_beta   90.00
_cell.angle_gamma   90.00
#
_symmetry.space_group_name_H-M   'P 1'
#
loop_
_entity.id
_entity.type
_entity.pdbx_description
1 polymer ?
#
loop_
_entity_poly.entity_id
_entity_poly.type
_entity_poly.pdbx_seq_one_letter_code
_entity_poly.pdbx_strand_id
1 'polypeptide(L)'
;NSKVDDNRKKASAGIAGAMAMSSIPQNFSYDFNFGMGMANFDGEQAISAGGYYRISERTTVSLKASFDTQNNLGAAAGVSYGW
;
A
#
# COMPACT_ATOMS: atom_id res chain seq x y z
N ASN A 1 -17.46 25.97 1.49
CA ASN A 1 -17.01 24.97 2.48
C ASN A 1 -16.82 23.58 1.90
N SER A 2 -17.71 23.06 1.06
CA SER A 2 -17.67 21.66 0.59
C SER A 2 -16.33 21.21 0.00
N LYS A 3 -15.66 22.10 -0.73
CA LYS A 3 -14.39 21.80 -1.41
C LYS A 3 -13.22 21.53 -0.45
N VAL A 4 -13.26 22.09 0.76
CA VAL A 4 -12.24 21.83 1.81
C VAL A 4 -12.47 20.47 2.43
N ASP A 5 -13.73 20.13 2.73
CA ASP A 5 -14.10 18.82 3.28
C ASP A 5 -13.82 17.69 2.28
N ASP A 6 -14.15 17.89 1.00
CA ASP A 6 -13.84 16.92 -0.06
C ASP A 6 -12.33 16.71 -0.21
N ASN A 7 -11.55 17.79 -0.11
CA ASN A 7 -10.09 17.70 -0.21
C ASN A 7 -9.47 17.03 1.02
N ARG A 8 -9.98 17.33 2.22
CA ARG A 8 -9.58 16.64 3.45
C ARG A 8 -9.85 15.16 3.34
N LYS A 9 -11.07 14.79 2.94
CA LYS A 9 -11.40 13.39 2.73
C LYS A 9 -10.44 12.76 1.72
N LYS A 10 -10.24 13.35 0.54
CA LYS A 10 -9.35 12.76 -0.48
C LYS A 10 -7.93 12.53 0.03
N ALA A 11 -7.42 13.48 0.82
CA ALA A 11 -6.13 13.33 1.47
C ALA A 11 -6.15 12.19 2.51
N SER A 12 -7.18 12.12 3.35
CA SER A 12 -7.36 11.07 4.36
C SER A 12 -7.47 9.67 3.73
N ALA A 13 -8.25 9.52 2.67
CA ALA A 13 -8.30 8.30 1.84
C ALA A 13 -6.91 7.92 1.31
N GLY A 14 -6.18 8.86 0.69
CA GLY A 14 -4.85 8.57 0.17
C GLY A 14 -3.82 8.19 1.24
N ILE A 15 -3.90 8.80 2.43
CA ILE A 15 -3.06 8.44 3.58
C ILE A 15 -3.40 7.04 4.07
N ALA A 16 -4.69 6.72 4.19
CA ALA A 16 -5.14 5.38 4.53
C ALA A 16 -4.61 4.38 3.47
N GLY A 17 -4.66 4.70 2.18
CA GLY A 17 -4.09 3.90 1.09
C GLY A 17 -2.61 3.61 1.29
N ALA A 18 -1.81 4.65 1.52
CA ALA A 18 -0.38 4.50 1.80
C ALA A 18 -0.11 3.64 3.05
N MET A 19 -0.89 3.84 4.13
CA MET A 19 -0.76 3.03 5.35
C MET A 19 -1.11 1.56 5.08
N ALA A 20 -2.18 1.29 4.35
CA ALA A 20 -2.58 -0.06 3.97
C ALA A 20 -1.51 -0.74 3.11
N MET A 21 -0.87 -0.03 2.19
CA MET A 21 0.26 -0.55 1.40
C MET A 21 1.52 -0.80 2.24
N SER A 22 1.70 -0.04 3.32
CA SER A 22 2.85 -0.22 4.23
C SER A 22 2.65 -1.39 5.19
N SER A 23 1.40 -1.70 5.55
CA SER A 23 1.07 -2.79 6.46
C SER A 23 1.11 -4.16 5.80
N ILE A 24 1.23 -4.24 4.46
CA ILE A 24 1.38 -5.50 3.74
C ILE A 24 2.69 -6.17 4.17
N PRO A 25 2.65 -7.32 4.86
CA PRO A 25 3.87 -7.99 5.31
C PRO A 25 4.65 -8.54 4.11
N GLN A 26 5.96 -8.33 4.11
CA GLN A 26 6.89 -8.95 3.17
C GLN A 26 7.50 -10.19 3.82
N ASN A 27 7.35 -11.35 3.19
CA ASN A 27 7.99 -12.58 3.64
C ASN A 27 9.24 -12.82 2.78
N PHE A 28 10.42 -12.78 3.39
CA PHE A 28 11.68 -13.02 2.68
C PHE A 28 12.00 -14.51 2.47
N SER A 29 11.20 -15.41 3.06
CA SER A 29 11.43 -16.85 2.99
C SER A 29 11.07 -17.47 1.64
N TYR A 30 10.04 -16.96 0.95
CA TYR A 30 9.59 -17.48 -0.34
C TYR A 30 10.06 -16.60 -1.51
N ASP A 31 10.25 -17.21 -2.69
CA ASP A 31 10.64 -16.49 -3.92
C ASP A 31 9.55 -15.53 -4.42
N PHE A 32 8.28 -15.90 -4.22
CA PHE A 32 7.13 -15.07 -4.52
C PHE A 32 6.21 -15.02 -3.31
N ASN A 33 5.73 -13.82 -2.98
CA ASN A 33 4.81 -13.62 -1.88
C ASN A 33 3.72 -12.65 -2.30
N PHE A 34 2.52 -12.83 -1.78
CA PHE A 34 1.45 -11.89 -1.95
C PHE A 34 0.84 -11.59 -0.58
N GLY A 35 0.51 -10.34 -0.35
CA GLY A 35 -0.11 -9.88 0.88
C GLY A 35 -1.18 -8.85 0.62
N MET A 36 -2.01 -8.65 1.61
CA MET A 36 -3.04 -7.63 1.62
C MET A 36 -2.99 -6.89 2.95
N GLY A 37 -3.35 -5.62 2.92
CA GLY A 37 -3.37 -4.74 4.08
C GLY A 37 -4.62 -3.87 4.04
N MET A 38 -5.08 -3.44 5.21
CA MET A 38 -6.13 -2.46 5.34
C MET A 38 -5.71 -1.42 6.36
N ALA A 39 -6.22 -0.20 6.22
CA ALA A 39 -5.95 0.87 7.16
C ALA A 39 -7.15 1.82 7.25
N ASN A 40 -7.25 2.49 8.39
CA ASN A 40 -8.26 3.52 8.64
C ASN A 40 -7.57 4.81 9.09
N PHE A 41 -7.96 5.94 8.52
CA PHE A 41 -7.42 7.25 8.85
C PHE A 41 -8.47 8.33 8.73
N ASP A 42 -8.63 9.15 9.76
CA ASP A 42 -9.54 10.32 9.78
C ASP A 42 -10.97 9.98 9.30
N GLY A 43 -11.46 8.77 9.61
CA GLY A 43 -12.79 8.28 9.21
C GLY A 43 -12.87 7.61 7.84
N GLU A 44 -11.79 7.60 7.07
CA GLU A 44 -11.70 6.92 5.76
C GLU A 44 -10.96 5.60 5.83
N GLN A 45 -11.37 4.66 4.98
CA GLN A 45 -10.83 3.31 4.95
C GLN A 45 -10.14 3.05 3.62
N ALA A 46 -9.09 2.25 3.71
CA ALA A 46 -8.27 1.88 2.59
C ALA A 46 -7.94 0.41 2.64
N ILE A 47 -7.94 -0.20 1.45
CA ILE A 47 -7.47 -1.55 1.25
C ILE A 47 -6.28 -1.53 0.30
N SER A 48 -5.39 -2.48 0.46
CA SER A 48 -4.22 -2.61 -0.38
C SER A 48 -3.84 -4.05 -0.57
N ALA A 49 -3.27 -4.35 -1.72
CA ALA A 49 -2.82 -5.66 -2.11
C ALA A 49 -1.45 -5.53 -2.77
N GLY A 50 -0.56 -6.48 -2.57
CA GLY A 50 0.80 -6.37 -3.08
C GLY A 50 1.49 -7.70 -3.21
N GLY A 51 2.25 -7.83 -4.29
CA GLY A 51 3.16 -8.93 -4.55
C GLY A 51 4.60 -8.53 -4.27
N TYR A 52 5.39 -9.49 -3.78
CA TYR A 52 6.83 -9.39 -3.59
C TYR A 52 7.49 -10.50 -4.40
N TYR A 53 8.58 -10.15 -5.08
CA TYR A 53 9.36 -11.08 -5.88
C TYR A 53 10.83 -10.95 -5.51
N ARG A 54 11.43 -12.06 -5.09
CA ARG A 54 12.84 -12.13 -4.72
C ARG A 54 13.66 -12.48 -5.97
N ILE A 55 14.51 -11.54 -6.40
CA ILE A 55 15.40 -11.74 -7.55
C ILE A 55 16.66 -12.50 -7.12
N SER A 56 17.13 -12.28 -5.90
CA SER A 56 18.29 -12.95 -5.31
C SER A 56 18.16 -12.96 -3.80
N GLU A 57 18.98 -13.73 -3.08
CA GLU A 57 18.96 -13.76 -1.61
C GLU A 57 19.11 -12.37 -0.96
N ARG A 58 19.75 -11.45 -1.69
CA ARG A 58 20.00 -10.08 -1.25
C ARG A 58 19.05 -9.06 -1.85
N THR A 59 18.27 -9.39 -2.88
CA THR A 59 17.49 -8.41 -3.65
C THR A 59 16.04 -8.83 -3.80
N THR A 60 15.12 -7.98 -3.33
CA THR A 60 13.67 -8.21 -3.44
C THR A 60 12.99 -6.99 -4.03
N VAL A 61 12.09 -7.21 -4.99
CA VAL A 61 11.20 -6.19 -5.53
C VAL A 61 9.78 -6.39 -5.02
N SER A 62 9.03 -5.31 -4.94
CA SER A 62 7.66 -5.28 -4.45
C SER A 62 6.81 -4.45 -5.38
N LEU A 63 5.58 -4.88 -5.60
CA LEU A 63 4.56 -4.21 -6.39
C LEU A 63 3.28 -4.22 -5.57
N LYS A 64 2.73 -3.04 -5.32
CA LYS A 64 1.60 -2.84 -4.42
C LYS A 64 0.59 -1.95 -5.10
N ALA A 65 -0.69 -2.24 -4.89
CA ALA A 65 -1.81 -1.43 -5.32
C ALA A 65 -2.70 -1.13 -4.11
N SER A 66 -3.27 0.07 -4.05
CA SER A 66 -4.24 0.48 -3.05
C SER A 66 -5.53 0.94 -3.69
N PHE A 67 -6.61 0.70 -2.97
CA PHE A 67 -7.94 1.18 -3.29
C PHE A 67 -8.56 1.76 -2.03
N ASP A 68 -8.99 3.02 -2.12
CA ASP A 68 -9.56 3.73 -0.99
C ASP A 68 -11.08 3.96 -1.17
N THR A 69 -11.79 4.24 -0.08
CA THR A 69 -13.25 4.48 -0.08
C THR A 69 -13.70 5.63 -0.98
N GLN A 70 -12.78 6.47 -1.45
CA GLN A 70 -13.06 7.58 -2.35
C GLN A 70 -12.76 7.29 -3.83
N ASN A 71 -12.68 6.01 -4.21
CA ASN A 71 -12.37 5.57 -5.57
C ASN A 71 -10.99 6.05 -6.06
N ASN A 72 -10.08 6.33 -5.12
CA ASN A 72 -8.69 6.62 -5.45
C ASN A 72 -7.94 5.30 -5.57
N LEU A 73 -7.16 5.22 -6.64
CA LEU A 73 -6.38 4.05 -7.03
C LEU A 73 -4.91 4.43 -6.91
N GLY A 74 -4.17 3.73 -6.04
CA GLY A 74 -2.74 3.93 -5.83
C GLY A 74 -1.95 2.74 -6.32
N ALA A 75 -0.75 2.99 -6.83
CA ALA A 75 0.21 1.94 -7.16
C ALA A 75 1.60 2.36 -6.64
N ALA A 76 2.34 1.42 -6.09
CA ALA A 76 3.69 1.63 -5.61
C ALA A 76 4.55 0.43 -5.97
N ALA A 77 5.79 0.70 -6.35
CA ALA A 77 6.83 -0.30 -6.51
C ALA A 77 7.97 0.03 -5.56
N GLY A 78 8.62 -0.99 -5.02
CA GLY A 78 9.77 -0.82 -4.14
C GLY A 78 10.82 -1.89 -4.40
N VAL A 79 12.09 -1.52 -4.24
CA VAL A 79 13.22 -2.45 -4.29
C VAL A 79 13.95 -2.40 -2.96
N SER A 80 14.38 -3.55 -2.48
CA SER A 80 15.16 -3.69 -1.25
C SER A 80 16.41 -4.51 -1.53
N TYR A 81 17.50 -4.10 -0.90
CA TYR A 81 18.77 -4.81 -0.93
C TYR A 81 19.25 -5.04 0.51
N GLY A 82 19.52 -6.29 0.89
CA GLY A 82 20.05 -6.69 2.20
C GLY A 82 21.49 -7.16 2.09
N TRP A 83 22.34 -6.77 3.05
CA TRP A 83 23.74 -7.22 3.14
C TRP A 83 23.99 -8.15 4.32
#